data_AF-A0A3B9MUP5-F1
#
_entry.id   AF-A0A3B9MUP5-F1
#
_cell.length_a   1.000
_cell.length_b   1.000
_cell.length_c   1.000
_cell.angle_alpha   90.00
_cell.angle_beta   90.00
_cell.angle_gamma   90.00
#
_symmetry.space_group_name_H-M   'P 1'
#
loop_
_entity.id
_entity.type
_entity.pdbx_description
1 polymer ?
#
loop_
_entity_poly.entity_id
_entity_poly.type
_entity_poly.pdbx_seq_one_letter_code
_entity_poly.pdbx_strand_id
1 'polypeptide(L)'
;MDYKKAGVDIEAGYRSVELIKSHVKKTVRPEVIGGLGGFAGAFNLSAYKEMEEPVLISGTDGVGTKIKLAFLLDKHDTIGIDA
;
A
#
# COMPACT_ATOMS: atom_id res chain seq x y z
N MET A 1 -29.08 9.68 3.64
CA MET A 1 -28.52 8.35 3.29
C MET A 1 -27.19 8.23 4.01
N ASP A 2 -26.99 7.20 4.82
CA ASP A 2 -25.75 7.00 5.57
C ASP A 2 -24.82 6.06 4.78
N TYR A 3 -23.66 6.56 4.35
CA TYR A 3 -22.66 5.79 3.59
C TYR A 3 -22.19 4.54 4.35
N LYS A 4 -22.25 4.57 5.69
CA LYS A 4 -21.92 3.44 6.55
C LYS A 4 -22.88 2.27 6.39
N LYS A 5 -24.15 2.54 6.11
CA LYS A 5 -25.16 1.50 5.82
C LYS A 5 -24.93 0.83 4.45
N ALA A 6 -24.16 1.46 3.56
CA ALA A 6 -23.70 0.86 2.32
C ALA A 6 -22.38 0.07 2.49
N GLY A 7 -21.88 -0.08 3.72
CA GLY A 7 -20.66 -0.80 4.05
C GLY A 7 -19.38 0.04 4.00
N VAL A 8 -19.49 1.36 3.81
CA VAL A 8 -18.34 2.27 3.73
C VAL A 8 -18.26 3.13 4.99
N ASP A 9 -17.31 2.82 5.87
CA ASP A 9 -17.00 3.64 7.04
C ASP A 9 -15.76 4.51 6.78
N ILE A 10 -16.01 5.80 6.55
CA ILE A 10 -14.96 6.79 6.23
C ILE A 10 -14.03 6.99 7.44
N GLU A 11 -14.57 7.00 8.66
CA GLU A 11 -13.78 7.19 9.88
C GLU A 11 -12.86 6.00 10.13
N ALA A 12 -13.35 4.77 9.90
CA ALA A 12 -12.52 3.57 9.95
C ALA A 12 -11.40 3.61 8.90
N GLY A 13 -11.68 4.15 7.72
CA GLY A 13 -10.68 4.41 6.67
C GLY A 13 -9.57 5.36 7.16
N TYR A 14 -9.93 6.52 7.68
CA TYR A 14 -8.95 7.49 8.21
C TYR A 14 -8.14 6.94 9.38
N ARG A 15 -8.79 6.22 10.30
CA ARG A 15 -8.09 5.55 11.40
C ARG A 15 -7.07 4.54 10.89
N SER A 16 -7.43 3.75 9.88
CA SER A 16 -6.52 2.78 9.27
C SER A 16 -5.30 3.46 8.64
N VAL A 17 -5.50 4.57 7.92
CA VAL A 17 -4.41 5.37 7.34
C VAL A 17 -3.47 5.91 8.43
N GLU A 18 -4.00 6.45 9.53
CA GLU A 18 -3.16 6.96 10.62
C GLU A 18 -2.35 5.85 11.31
N LEU A 19 -2.91 4.65 11.48
CA LEU A 19 -2.21 3.51 12.09
C LEU A 19 -1.01 3.04 11.24
N ILE A 20 -1.13 3.01 9.91
CA ILE A 20 -0.06 2.52 9.02
C ILE A 20 0.99 3.59 8.67
N LYS A 21 0.69 4.87 8.94
CA LYS A 21 1.47 6.03 8.49
C LYS A 21 2.93 5.96 8.90
N SER A 22 3.22 5.51 10.12
CA SER A 22 4.60 5.38 10.61
C SER A 22 5.38 4.28 9.89
N HIS A 23 4.71 3.20 9.47
CA HIS A 23 5.31 2.09 8.76
C HIS A 23 5.60 2.47 7.30
N VAL A 24 4.64 3.10 6.62
CA VAL A 24 4.83 3.58 5.24
C VAL A 24 5.91 4.66 5.17
N LYS A 25 5.98 5.58 6.15
CA LYS A 25 7.00 6.64 6.16
C LYS A 25 8.43 6.09 6.14
N LYS A 26 8.67 4.89 6.69
CA LYS A 26 10.00 4.26 6.71
C LYS A 26 10.48 3.79 5.33
N THR A 27 9.58 3.64 4.36
CA THR A 27 9.91 3.18 3.00
C THR A 27 9.98 4.33 1.97
N VAL A 28 9.72 5.58 2.41
CA VAL A 28 9.74 6.75 1.53
C VAL A 28 11.14 6.99 0.98
N ARG A 29 11.19 7.31 -0.32
CA ARG A 29 12.40 7.69 -1.05
C ARG A 29 12.25 9.10 -1.65
N PRO A 30 13.34 9.76 -2.08
CA PRO A 30 13.29 11.11 -2.66
C PRO A 30 12.39 11.25 -3.89
N GLU A 31 12.15 10.17 -4.63
CA GLU A 31 11.32 10.17 -5.82
C GLU A 31 9.81 10.19 -5.51
N VAL A 32 9.39 9.85 -4.29
CA VAL A 32 7.97 9.86 -3.90
C VAL A 32 7.46 11.31 -3.87
N ILE A 33 6.38 11.58 -4.60
CA ILE A 33 5.73 12.89 -4.64
C ILE A 33 4.46 12.83 -3.78
N GLY A 34 4.37 13.68 -2.76
CA GLY A 34 3.21 13.76 -1.87
C GLY A 34 3.26 12.79 -0.68
N GLY A 35 2.11 12.26 -0.27
CA GLY A 35 1.98 11.39 0.89
C GLY A 35 0.66 10.61 0.91
N LEU A 36 0.42 9.88 2.00
CA LEU A 36 -0.81 9.09 2.19
C LEU A 36 -2.05 9.98 2.32
N GLY A 37 -3.18 9.54 1.76
CA GLY A 37 -4.48 10.20 1.85
C GLY A 37 -4.94 10.91 0.58
N GLY A 38 -4.11 10.96 -0.47
CA GLY A 38 -4.52 11.39 -1.81
C GLY A 38 -5.23 10.28 -2.60
N PHE A 39 -5.78 10.64 -3.78
CA PHE A 39 -6.44 9.68 -4.68
C PHE A 39 -5.48 8.63 -5.26
N ALA A 40 -4.23 9.02 -5.54
CA ALA A 40 -3.18 8.15 -6.07
C ALA A 40 -1.81 8.55 -5.50
N GLY A 41 -0.87 7.60 -5.49
CA GLY A 41 0.54 7.88 -5.25
C GLY A 41 1.25 8.32 -6.54
N ALA A 42 2.29 9.12 -6.41
CA ALA A 42 3.10 9.59 -7.54
C ALA A 42 4.60 9.35 -7.27
N PHE A 43 5.35 9.01 -8.33
CA PHE A 43 6.77 8.70 -8.25
C PHE A 43 7.52 9.39 -9.41
N ASN A 44 8.56 10.15 -9.09
CA ASN A 44 9.36 10.91 -10.04
C ASN A 44 10.39 10.02 -10.74
N LEU A 45 10.32 9.93 -12.07
CA LEU A 45 11.27 9.15 -12.88
C LEU A 45 12.48 9.95 -13.37
N SER A 46 12.67 11.19 -12.91
CA SER A 46 13.75 12.06 -13.41
C SER A 46 15.16 11.50 -13.23
N ALA A 47 15.38 10.61 -12.25
CA ALA A 47 16.67 9.94 -12.04
C ALA A 47 17.04 8.95 -13.17
N TYR A 48 16.08 8.57 -14.01
CA TYR A 48 16.25 7.57 -15.06
C TYR A 48 16.25 8.18 -16.47
N LYS A 49 16.34 9.52 -16.59
CA LYS A 49 16.31 10.22 -17.88
C LYS A 49 17.44 9.84 -18.83
N GLU A 50 18.57 9.41 -18.29
CA GLU A 50 19.75 8.99 -19.06
C GLU A 50 19.70 7.52 -19.51
N MET A 51 18.63 6.77 -19.16
CA MET A 51 18.40 5.44 -19.72
C MET A 51 17.96 5.58 -21.18
N GLU A 52 18.61 4.85 -22.09
CA GLU A 52 18.33 4.91 -23.53
C GLU A 52 16.91 4.43 -23.87
N GLU A 53 16.51 3.29 -23.33
CA GLU A 53 15.19 2.68 -23.56
C GLU A 53 14.58 2.20 -22.23
N PRO A 54 14.09 3.11 -21.37
CA PRO A 54 13.50 2.72 -20.10
C PRO A 54 12.17 2.01 -20.31
N VAL A 55 12.05 0.79 -19.77
CA VAL A 55 10.82 -0.01 -19.81
C VAL A 55 10.26 -0.15 -18.40
N LEU A 56 8.96 0.15 -18.24
CA LEU A 56 8.24 -0.09 -16.99
C LEU A 56 7.66 -1.50 -16.99
N ILE A 57 8.01 -2.27 -15.97
CA ILE A 57 7.47 -3.61 -15.73
C ILE A 57 6.59 -3.54 -14.49
N SER A 58 5.36 -4.04 -14.59
CA SER A 58 4.43 -4.19 -13.48
C SER A 58 3.99 -5.63 -13.31
N GLY A 59 3.60 -5.99 -12.09
CA GLY A 59 3.13 -7.32 -11.73
C GLY A 59 2.15 -7.23 -10.57
N THR A 60 1.31 -8.25 -10.44
CA THR A 60 0.37 -8.42 -9.35
C THR A 60 0.40 -9.89 -8.94
N ASP A 61 0.50 -10.14 -7.64
CA ASP A 61 0.53 -11.49 -7.07
C ASP A 61 -0.25 -11.50 -5.75
N GLY A 62 -0.53 -12.70 -5.23
CA GLY A 62 -1.15 -12.86 -3.94
C GLY A 62 -0.52 -13.99 -3.14
N VAL A 63 -0.56 -13.86 -1.82
CA VAL A 63 -0.07 -14.86 -0.84
C VAL A 63 -0.70 -16.25 -0.95
N GLY A 64 -1.83 -16.39 -1.64
CA GLY A 64 -2.53 -17.66 -1.80
C GLY A 64 -3.05 -18.24 -0.48
N THR A 65 -3.03 -19.57 -0.34
CA THR A 65 -3.62 -20.26 0.82
C THR A 65 -2.84 -20.07 2.12
N LYS A 66 -1.63 -19.48 2.08
CA LYS A 66 -0.84 -19.15 3.28
C LYS A 66 -1.60 -18.23 4.23
N ILE A 67 -2.49 -17.37 3.70
CA ILE A 67 -3.33 -16.48 4.51
C ILE A 67 -4.24 -17.24 5.50
N LYS A 68 -4.63 -18.49 5.19
CA LYS A 68 -5.41 -19.34 6.10
C LYS A 68 -4.61 -19.69 7.37
N LEU A 69 -3.30 -19.93 7.23
CA LEU A 69 -2.44 -20.20 8.38
C LEU A 69 -2.26 -18.96 9.24
N ALA A 70 -2.15 -17.77 8.64
CA ALA A 70 -2.08 -16.51 9.38
C ALA A 70 -3.31 -16.31 10.28
N PHE A 71 -4.52 -16.63 9.79
CA PHE A 71 -5.75 -16.61 10.61
C PHE A 71 -5.76 -17.67 11.70
N LEU A 72 -5.40 -18.91 11.38
CA LEU A 72 -5.41 -20.01 12.36
C LEU A 72 -4.44 -19.77 13.52
N LEU A 73 -3.33 -19.09 13.25
CA LEU A 73 -2.29 -18.78 14.24
C LEU A 73 -2.46 -17.38 14.87
N ASP A 74 -3.50 -16.63 14.48
CA ASP A 74 -3.72 -15.22 14.86
C ASP A 74 -2.44 -14.36 14.71
N LYS A 75 -1.71 -14.58 13.61
CA LYS A 75 -0.42 -13.94 13.35
C LYS A 75 -0.41 -13.28 11.98
N HIS A 76 -0.50 -11.95 11.99
CA HIS A 76 -0.67 -11.12 10.80
C HIS A 76 0.49 -10.16 10.51
N ASP A 77 1.49 -10.10 11.38
CA ASP A 77 2.61 -9.16 11.30
C ASP A 77 3.65 -9.51 10.21
N THR A 78 3.68 -10.75 9.74
CA THR A 78 4.63 -11.20 8.71
C THR A 78 3.99 -11.46 7.35
N ILE A 79 2.68 -11.68 7.27
CA ILE A 79 2.03 -12.14 6.03
C ILE A 79 2.12 -11.11 4.89
N GLY A 80 2.22 -9.82 5.22
CA GLY A 80 2.42 -8.75 4.23
C GLY A 80 3.82 -8.73 3.60
N ILE A 81 4.79 -9.46 4.15
CA ILE A 81 6.14 -9.62 3.55
C ILE A 81 6.09 -10.67 2.42
N ASP A 82 5.16 -11.62 2.50
CA ASP A 82 4.96 -12.69 1.50
C ASP A 82 4.02 -12.27 0.35
N ALA A 83 3.47 -11.06 0.41
CA ALA A 83 2.46 -10.55 -0.52
C ALA A 83 3.05 -9.95 -1.80
#